data_AF-A0A497EXV7-F1
#
_entry.id   AF-A0A497EXV7-F1
#
_cell.length_a   1.000
_cell.length_b   1.000
_cell.length_c   1.000
_cell.angle_alpha   90.00
_cell.angle_beta   90.00
_cell.angle_gamma   90.00
#
_symmetry.space_group_name_H-M   'P 1'
#
loop_
_entity.id
_entity.type
_entity.pdbx_description
1 polymer ?
#
loop_
_entity_poly.entity_id
_entity_poly.type
_entity_poly.pdbx_seq_one_letter_code
_entity_poly.pdbx_strand_id
1 'polypeptide(L)'
;MRVNVSLPSIKRDVYKEITGRDMLDEVLKGIETASQMFKLVKLNMVVLKGINDDELQEAMLIAKKFNAVLQLIELEPIGIDPSFYKAHHLDLSAIEKKLESQASKIEVRHLMNNRRKYLIDGVEVEVVRPIENSEFCLHCTRLRVTSSGFLKPCLMRNDNLVKLEEEDFASIERVKQRILEAVARREPLYKAINQRSALKVR
;
A
#
# COMPACT_ATOMS: atom_id res chain seq x y z
N MET A 1 -4.01 -14.67 -12.93
CA MET A 1 -4.71 -13.70 -12.06
C MET A 1 -3.92 -13.52 -10.78
N ARG A 2 -3.89 -12.32 -10.19
CA ARG A 2 -3.18 -12.02 -8.93
C ARG A 2 -4.18 -11.50 -7.90
N VAL A 3 -3.91 -11.71 -6.61
CA VAL A 3 -4.73 -11.18 -5.51
C VAL A 3 -3.82 -10.55 -4.46
N ASN A 4 -4.29 -9.47 -3.84
CA ASN A 4 -3.62 -8.83 -2.71
C ASN A 4 -4.56 -8.96 -1.50
N VAL A 5 -4.04 -9.48 -0.40
CA VAL A 5 -4.78 -9.69 0.84
C VAL A 5 -4.15 -8.80 1.92
N SER A 6 -4.95 -7.98 2.58
CA SER A 6 -4.50 -7.25 3.76
C SER A 6 -4.45 -8.20 4.95
N LEU A 7 -3.26 -8.39 5.51
CA LEU A 7 -3.00 -9.20 6.70
C LEU A 7 -2.20 -8.33 7.68
N PRO A 8 -2.88 -7.50 8.49
CA PRO A 8 -2.19 -6.54 9.36
C PRO A 8 -1.48 -7.20 10.55
N SER A 9 -1.81 -8.44 10.91
CA SER A 9 -1.12 -9.18 11.97
C SER A 9 -1.38 -10.68 11.82
N ILE A 10 -0.45 -11.49 12.33
CA ILE A 10 -0.56 -12.95 12.49
C ILE A 10 -0.95 -13.35 13.91
N LYS A 11 -1.05 -12.38 14.84
CA LYS A 11 -1.57 -12.56 16.19
C LYS A 11 -3.05 -12.22 16.21
N ARG A 12 -3.88 -13.13 16.73
CA ARG A 12 -5.36 -13.01 16.72
C ARG A 12 -5.85 -11.72 17.40
N ASP A 13 -5.32 -11.41 18.58
CA ASP A 13 -5.74 -10.23 19.35
C ASP A 13 -5.37 -8.92 18.64
N VAL A 14 -4.14 -8.83 18.11
CA VAL A 14 -3.66 -7.66 17.36
C VAL A 14 -4.43 -7.52 16.04
N TYR A 15 -4.70 -8.61 15.34
CA TYR A 15 -5.55 -8.59 14.14
C TYR A 15 -6.95 -8.03 14.46
N LYS A 16 -7.56 -8.51 15.54
CA LYS A 16 -8.88 -8.06 15.99
C LYS A 16 -8.87 -6.59 16.38
N GLU A 17 -7.83 -6.14 17.07
CA GLU A 17 -7.65 -4.74 17.45
C GLU A 17 -7.56 -3.84 16.20
N ILE A 18 -6.73 -4.20 15.22
CA ILE A 18 -6.53 -3.39 14.01
C ILE A 18 -7.77 -3.40 13.10
N THR A 19 -8.40 -4.56 12.91
CA THR A 19 -9.49 -4.71 11.93
C THR A 19 -10.89 -4.51 12.53
N GLY A 20 -11.01 -4.52 13.86
CA GLY A 20 -12.27 -4.56 14.58
C GLY A 20 -13.03 -5.89 14.48
N ARG A 21 -12.43 -6.93 13.88
CA ARG A 21 -13.08 -8.24 13.69
C ARG A 21 -12.15 -9.40 14.03
N ASP A 22 -12.69 -10.37 14.75
CA ASP A 22 -11.98 -11.59 15.12
C ASP A 22 -12.14 -12.63 14.00
N MET A 23 -11.39 -12.45 12.89
CA MET A 23 -11.52 -13.29 11.68
C MET A 23 -10.18 -13.75 11.11
N LEU A 24 -9.12 -13.77 11.93
CA LEU A 24 -7.78 -14.13 11.45
C LEU A 24 -7.76 -15.53 10.83
N ASP A 25 -8.41 -16.50 11.47
CA ASP A 25 -8.44 -17.89 11.01
C ASP A 25 -9.13 -18.02 9.65
N GLU A 26 -10.23 -17.31 9.44
CA GLU A 26 -10.94 -17.23 8.16
C GLU A 26 -10.07 -16.60 7.07
N VAL A 27 -9.35 -15.52 7.39
CA VAL A 27 -8.44 -14.88 6.44
C VAL A 27 -7.29 -15.80 6.06
N LEU A 28 -6.70 -16.53 7.02
CA LEU A 28 -5.62 -17.49 6.74
C LEU A 28 -6.11 -18.65 5.86
N LYS A 29 -7.32 -19.18 6.09
CA LYS A 29 -7.95 -20.18 5.21
C LYS A 29 -8.21 -19.62 3.80
N GLY A 30 -8.63 -18.36 3.71
CA GLY A 30 -8.81 -17.66 2.43
C GLY A 30 -7.50 -17.49 1.67
N ILE A 31 -6.41 -17.16 2.37
CA ILE A 31 -5.05 -17.05 1.80
C ILE A 31 -4.58 -18.42 1.29
N GLU A 32 -4.77 -19.48 2.08
CA GLU A 32 -4.44 -20.84 1.67
C GLU A 32 -5.15 -21.22 0.37
N THR A 33 -6.48 -21.04 0.32
CA THR A 33 -7.28 -21.28 -0.88
C THR A 33 -6.80 -20.44 -2.06
N ALA A 34 -6.52 -19.15 -1.83
CA ALA A 34 -6.05 -18.25 -2.87
C ALA A 34 -4.67 -18.67 -3.41
N SER A 35 -3.77 -19.19 -2.57
CA SER A 35 -2.44 -19.64 -2.99
C SER A 35 -2.48 -20.82 -3.98
N GLN A 36 -3.54 -21.62 -3.92
CA GLN A 36 -3.76 -22.75 -4.83
C GLN A 36 -4.41 -22.32 -6.15
N MET A 37 -5.18 -21.23 -6.14
CA MET A 37 -5.98 -20.79 -7.30
C MET A 37 -5.34 -19.66 -8.11
N PHE A 38 -4.60 -18.76 -7.45
CA PHE A 38 -4.03 -17.58 -8.07
C PHE A 38 -2.54 -17.79 -8.34
N LYS A 39 -2.07 -17.23 -9.47
CA LYS A 39 -0.65 -17.30 -9.85
C LYS A 39 0.27 -16.52 -8.89
N LEU A 40 -0.29 -15.54 -8.18
CA LEU A 40 0.44 -14.68 -7.27
C LEU A 40 -0.50 -14.16 -6.18
N VAL A 41 -0.18 -14.48 -4.94
CA VAL A 41 -0.79 -13.90 -3.73
C VAL A 41 0.21 -12.91 -3.14
N LYS A 42 -0.27 -11.72 -2.81
CA LYS A 42 0.49 -10.72 -2.03
C LYS A 42 -0.16 -10.52 -0.67
N LEU A 43 0.64 -10.56 0.39
CA LEU A 43 0.21 -10.25 1.74
C LEU A 43 0.67 -8.83 2.08
N ASN A 44 -0.27 -7.92 2.28
CA ASN A 44 0.02 -6.54 2.63
C ASN A 44 -0.09 -6.36 4.14
N MET A 45 1.01 -5.94 4.77
CA MET A 45 1.06 -5.62 6.20
C MET A 45 1.52 -4.18 6.36
N VAL A 46 0.67 -3.33 6.95
CA VAL A 46 1.11 -2.01 7.42
C VAL A 46 1.85 -2.24 8.74
N VAL A 47 3.10 -1.81 8.81
CA VAL A 47 3.93 -1.97 10.00
C VAL A 47 3.66 -0.81 10.95
N LEU A 48 3.25 -1.16 12.17
CA LEU A 48 2.84 -0.27 13.24
C LEU A 48 3.75 -0.50 14.46
N LYS A 49 4.49 0.55 14.82
CA LYS A 49 5.41 0.53 15.97
C LYS A 49 4.67 0.18 17.26
N GLY A 50 5.19 -0.79 18.00
CA GLY A 50 4.65 -1.25 19.28
C GLY A 50 3.35 -2.04 19.16
N ILE A 51 2.92 -2.41 17.96
CA ILE A 51 1.69 -3.17 17.71
C ILE A 51 2.01 -4.49 17.01
N ASN A 52 2.66 -4.44 15.84
CA ASN A 52 2.96 -5.62 15.02
C ASN A 52 4.38 -5.62 14.43
N ASP A 53 5.23 -4.67 14.82
CA ASP A 53 6.60 -4.53 14.32
C ASP A 53 7.54 -5.64 14.80
N ASP A 54 7.12 -6.42 15.80
CA ASP A 54 7.79 -7.63 16.25
C ASP A 54 7.41 -8.89 15.44
N GLU A 55 6.42 -8.83 14.56
CA GLU A 55 5.89 -9.99 13.82
C GLU A 55 6.54 -10.21 12.44
N LEU A 56 7.54 -9.41 12.06
CA LEU A 56 8.05 -9.39 10.68
C LEU A 56 8.61 -10.75 10.24
N GLN A 57 9.28 -11.46 11.15
CA GLN A 57 9.85 -12.78 10.85
C GLN A 57 8.76 -13.83 10.67
N GLU A 58 7.76 -13.85 11.54
CA GLU A 58 6.60 -14.73 11.47
C GLU A 58 5.77 -14.45 10.21
N ALA A 59 5.59 -13.18 9.85
CA ALA A 59 4.94 -12.77 8.61
C ALA A 59 5.68 -13.31 7.37
N MET A 60 7.02 -13.29 7.38
CA MET A 60 7.84 -13.90 6.32
C MET A 60 7.63 -15.42 6.26
N LEU A 61 7.54 -16.11 7.40
CA LEU A 61 7.26 -17.55 7.45
C LEU A 61 5.86 -17.88 6.90
N ILE A 62 4.85 -17.08 7.24
CA ILE A 62 3.49 -17.22 6.68
C ILE A 62 3.48 -16.99 5.17
N ALA A 63 4.15 -15.95 4.69
CA ALA A 63 4.27 -15.70 3.26
C ALA A 63 4.96 -16.86 2.54
N LYS A 64 6.05 -17.39 3.11
CA LYS A 64 6.74 -18.58 2.60
C LYS A 64 5.84 -19.80 2.55
N LYS A 65 5.08 -20.09 3.63
CA LYS A 65 4.15 -21.22 3.73
C LYS A 65 3.15 -21.22 2.56
N PHE A 66 2.64 -20.06 2.18
CA PHE A 66 1.63 -19.92 1.14
C PHE A 66 2.21 -19.52 -0.23
N ASN A 67 3.53 -19.61 -0.42
CA ASN A 67 4.22 -19.16 -1.64
C ASN A 67 3.77 -17.76 -2.10
N ALA A 68 3.59 -16.86 -1.12
CA ALA A 68 3.12 -15.51 -1.31
C ALA A 68 4.27 -14.50 -1.20
N VAL A 69 4.06 -13.31 -1.75
CA VAL A 69 4.97 -12.17 -1.58
C VAL A 69 4.51 -11.37 -0.38
N LEU A 70 5.38 -11.17 0.60
CA LEU A 70 5.10 -10.27 1.72
C LEU A 70 5.40 -8.82 1.29
N GLN A 71 4.48 -7.92 1.55
CA GLN A 71 4.64 -6.51 1.29
C GLN A 71 4.49 -5.74 2.60
N LEU A 72 5.62 -5.26 3.11
CA LEU A 72 5.69 -4.38 4.28
C LEU A 72 5.43 -2.95 3.83
N ILE A 73 4.46 -2.29 4.46
CA ILE A 73 4.00 -0.97 4.10
C ILE A 73 4.21 -0.04 5.29
N GLU A 74 4.90 1.07 5.03
CA GLU A 74 5.07 2.13 6.02
C GLU A 74 3.74 2.86 6.23
N LEU A 75 3.41 3.15 7.49
CA LEU A 75 2.18 3.87 7.85
C LEU A 75 2.15 5.24 7.15
N GLU A 76 1.02 5.58 6.52
CA GLU A 76 0.80 6.88 5.87
C GLU A 76 -0.07 7.79 6.77
N PRO A 77 0.19 9.11 6.87
CA PRO A 77 -0.60 10.04 7.68
C PRO A 77 -1.88 10.49 6.95
N ILE A 78 -2.66 9.55 6.42
CA ILE A 78 -3.88 9.85 5.65
C ILE A 78 -5.10 9.26 6.33
N GLY A 79 -6.06 10.12 6.66
CA GLY A 79 -7.33 9.68 7.25
C GLY A 79 -7.18 9.05 8.63
N ILE A 80 -6.07 9.33 9.33
CA ILE A 80 -5.77 8.86 10.67
C ILE A 80 -5.47 10.03 11.60
N ASP A 81 -5.62 9.79 12.90
CA ASP A 81 -5.31 10.78 13.92
C ASP A 81 -3.80 11.11 13.95
N PRO A 82 -3.39 12.39 14.01
CA PRO A 82 -1.97 12.76 14.04
C PRO A 82 -1.20 12.20 15.25
N SER A 83 -1.86 12.03 16.40
CA SER A 83 -1.23 11.42 17.58
C SER A 83 -1.03 9.92 17.39
N PHE A 84 -1.97 9.23 16.72
CA PHE A 84 -1.81 7.83 16.33
C PHE A 84 -0.62 7.65 15.37
N TYR A 85 -0.53 8.49 14.33
CA TYR A 85 0.61 8.46 13.41
C TYR A 85 1.93 8.68 14.17
N LYS A 86 2.00 9.70 15.03
CA LYS A 86 3.21 9.99 15.81
C LYS A 86 3.61 8.84 16.74
N ALA A 87 2.64 8.12 17.30
CA ALA A 87 2.88 7.01 18.22
C ALA A 87 3.33 5.74 17.49
N HIS A 88 2.72 5.44 16.32
CA HIS A 88 2.83 4.13 15.67
C HIS A 88 3.57 4.15 14.32
N HIS A 89 3.99 5.31 13.82
CA HIS A 89 4.86 5.39 12.64
C HIS A 89 6.23 4.77 12.92
N LEU A 90 6.70 3.97 11.96
CA LEU A 90 8.02 3.36 11.96
C LEU A 90 8.65 3.56 10.58
N ASP A 91 9.78 4.27 10.52
CA ASP A 91 10.57 4.32 9.29
C ASP A 91 11.14 2.93 8.99
N LEU A 92 10.76 2.38 7.83
CA LEU A 92 11.18 1.04 7.42
C LEU A 92 12.59 1.02 6.80
N SER A 93 13.35 2.13 6.79
CA SER A 93 14.72 2.17 6.25
C SER A 93 15.66 1.17 6.90
N ALA A 94 15.57 0.99 8.22
CA ALA A 94 16.39 0.03 8.95
C ALA A 94 16.01 -1.43 8.61
N ILE A 95 14.70 -1.70 8.48
CA ILE A 95 14.19 -3.01 8.07
C ILE A 95 14.64 -3.31 6.63
N GLU A 96 14.52 -2.34 5.73
CA GLU A 96 14.95 -2.45 4.33
C GLU A 96 16.45 -2.80 4.22
N LYS A 97 17.31 -2.13 5.00
CA LYS A 97 18.75 -2.46 5.08
C LYS A 97 19.01 -3.86 5.62
N LYS A 98 18.24 -4.30 6.63
CA LYS A 98 18.34 -5.66 7.16
C LYS A 98 17.97 -6.69 6.10
N LEU A 99 16.86 -6.48 5.38
CA LEU A 99 16.44 -7.34 4.28
C LEU A 99 17.49 -7.37 3.16
N GLU A 100 18.07 -6.23 2.81
CA GLU A 100 19.16 -6.13 1.82
C GLU A 100 20.37 -6.96 2.23
N SER A 101 20.77 -6.93 3.51
CA SER A 101 21.91 -7.73 3.99
C SER A 101 21.68 -9.24 4.02
N GLN A 102 20.42 -9.68 4.03
CA GLN A 102 20.02 -11.09 4.10
C GLN A 102 19.59 -11.66 2.74
N ALA A 103 19.34 -10.81 1.75
CA ALA A 103 18.79 -11.22 0.48
C ALA A 103 19.83 -11.97 -0.37
N SER A 104 19.44 -13.14 -0.88
CA SER A 104 20.21 -13.86 -1.89
C SER A 104 20.08 -13.23 -3.28
N LYS A 105 18.98 -12.49 -3.52
CA LYS A 105 18.73 -11.74 -4.75
C LYS A 105 17.89 -10.50 -4.47
N ILE A 106 18.20 -9.41 -5.17
CA ILE A 106 17.42 -8.17 -5.15
C ILE A 106 16.98 -7.85 -6.57
N GLU A 107 15.67 -7.66 -6.78
CA GLU A 107 15.10 -7.25 -8.07
C GLU A 107 14.44 -5.88 -7.96
N VAL A 108 14.61 -5.02 -8.97
CA VAL A 108 13.99 -3.69 -9.03
C VAL A 108 12.79 -3.72 -9.98
N ARG A 109 11.64 -3.24 -9.52
CA ARG A 109 10.41 -3.12 -10.32
C ARG A 109 10.24 -1.72 -10.87
N HIS A 110 10.82 -1.45 -12.03
CA HIS A 110 10.83 -0.11 -12.64
C HIS A 110 9.43 0.50 -12.86
N LEU A 111 8.45 -0.32 -13.26
CA LEU A 111 7.07 0.13 -13.49
C LEU A 111 6.22 0.24 -12.21
N MET A 112 6.79 -0.01 -11.03
CA MET A 112 6.10 0.03 -9.75
C MET A 112 6.91 0.83 -8.73
N ASN A 113 7.09 2.12 -8.98
CA ASN A 113 7.79 3.04 -8.07
C ASN A 113 9.27 2.65 -7.81
N ASN A 114 9.96 2.01 -8.77
CA ASN A 114 11.30 1.44 -8.57
C ASN A 114 11.40 0.52 -7.33
N ARG A 115 10.29 -0.13 -6.95
CA ARG A 115 10.23 -0.93 -5.73
C ARG A 115 11.18 -2.11 -5.80
N ARG A 116 11.95 -2.31 -4.73
CA ARG A 116 12.84 -3.46 -4.56
C ARG A 116 12.08 -4.67 -4.03
N LYS A 117 12.43 -5.84 -4.54
CA LYS A 117 12.02 -7.16 -4.07
C LYS A 117 13.26 -7.87 -3.53
N TYR A 118 13.19 -8.31 -2.28
CA TYR A 118 14.24 -9.02 -1.58
C TYR A 118 13.87 -10.49 -1.51
N LEU A 119 14.68 -11.37 -2.09
CA LEU A 119 14.52 -12.82 -1.95
C LEU A 119 15.35 -13.31 -0.78
N ILE A 120 14.70 -13.78 0.28
CA ILE A 120 15.33 -14.24 1.52
C ILE A 120 14.80 -15.64 1.81
N ASP A 121 15.67 -16.64 1.89
CA ASP A 121 15.31 -18.04 2.21
C ASP A 121 14.09 -18.58 1.42
N GLY A 122 13.95 -18.17 0.16
CA GLY A 122 12.86 -18.60 -0.73
C GLY A 122 11.55 -17.82 -0.57
N VAL A 123 11.49 -16.75 0.23
CA VAL A 123 10.35 -15.82 0.28
C VAL A 123 10.71 -14.47 -0.34
N GLU A 124 9.78 -13.91 -1.12
CA GLU A 124 9.90 -12.56 -1.65
C GLU A 124 9.30 -11.54 -0.67
N VAL A 125 10.07 -10.52 -0.33
CA VAL A 125 9.64 -9.39 0.50
C VAL A 125 9.77 -8.08 -0.28
N GLU A 126 8.70 -7.28 -0.28
CA GLU A 126 8.64 -5.93 -0.84
C GLU A 126 8.51 -4.92 0.31
N VAL A 127 9.23 -3.80 0.23
CA VAL A 127 9.09 -2.68 1.18
C VAL A 127 8.46 -1.49 0.45
N VAL A 128 7.47 -0.85 1.08
CA VAL A 128 6.72 0.28 0.52
C VAL A 128 6.80 1.45 1.46
N ARG A 129 7.60 2.44 1.06
CA ARG A 129 7.89 3.65 1.83
C ARG A 129 7.48 4.87 1.02
N PRO A 130 6.19 5.23 1.02
CA PRO A 130 5.67 6.28 0.15
C PRO A 130 5.82 7.68 0.77
N ILE A 131 6.04 7.77 2.09
CA ILE A 131 6.20 9.02 2.84
C ILE A 131 7.63 9.51 2.71
N GLU A 132 7.80 10.82 2.45
CA GLU A 132 9.10 11.49 2.33
C GLU A 132 10.08 10.83 1.34
N ASN A 133 9.55 10.03 0.41
CA ASN A 133 10.31 9.29 -0.59
C ASN A 133 10.08 9.90 -1.97
N SER A 134 10.98 10.81 -2.36
CA SER A 134 10.94 11.48 -3.66
C SER A 134 11.04 10.49 -4.81
N GLU A 135 11.90 9.48 -4.70
CA GLU A 135 12.10 8.42 -5.69
C GLU A 135 10.79 7.66 -5.95
N PHE A 136 10.07 7.29 -4.87
CA PHE A 136 8.77 6.63 -4.99
C PHE A 136 7.77 7.48 -5.76
N CYS A 137 7.72 8.79 -5.46
CA CYS A 137 6.81 9.72 -6.13
C CYS A 137 7.17 9.93 -7.61
N LEU A 138 8.46 10.09 -7.92
CA LEU A 138 8.97 10.29 -9.28
C LEU A 138 8.63 9.10 -10.19
N HIS A 139 8.74 7.89 -9.66
CA HIS A 139 8.43 6.66 -10.39
C HIS A 139 6.97 6.20 -10.25
N CYS A 140 6.08 7.04 -9.72
CA CYS A 140 4.67 6.72 -9.64
C CYS A 140 4.00 6.88 -11.02
N THR A 141 3.18 5.92 -11.42
CA THR A 141 2.43 5.92 -12.69
C THR A 141 0.93 5.69 -12.46
N ARG A 142 0.48 5.77 -11.20
CA ARG A 142 -0.89 5.40 -10.81
C ARG A 142 -1.88 6.55 -10.94
N LEU A 143 -2.95 6.31 -11.69
CA LEU A 143 -4.21 7.07 -11.63
C LEU A 143 -5.26 6.21 -10.92
N ARG A 144 -6.10 6.82 -10.08
CA ARG A 144 -7.16 6.12 -9.33
C ARG A 144 -8.52 6.65 -9.72
N VAL A 145 -9.55 5.84 -9.53
CA VAL A 145 -10.96 6.24 -9.58
C VAL A 145 -11.53 6.05 -8.17
N THR A 146 -12.17 7.06 -7.60
CA THR A 146 -12.87 6.95 -6.32
C THR A 146 -14.22 6.25 -6.52
N SER A 147 -14.79 5.70 -5.45
CA SER A 147 -16.15 5.14 -5.49
C SER A 147 -17.22 6.15 -5.89
N SER A 148 -16.98 7.44 -5.64
CA SER A 148 -17.82 8.57 -6.02
C SER A 148 -17.57 9.09 -7.44
N GLY A 149 -16.79 8.38 -8.27
CA GLY A 149 -16.61 8.72 -9.68
C GLY A 149 -15.58 9.82 -9.94
N PHE A 150 -14.61 10.06 -9.05
CA PHE A 150 -13.55 11.03 -9.30
C PHE A 150 -12.26 10.34 -9.74
N LEU A 151 -11.62 10.86 -10.79
CA LEU A 151 -10.22 10.59 -11.08
C LEU A 151 -9.35 11.27 -10.03
N LYS A 152 -8.49 10.48 -9.39
CA LYS A 152 -7.60 10.88 -8.30
C LYS A 152 -6.13 10.67 -8.71
N PRO A 153 -5.43 11.73 -9.14
CA PRO A 153 -4.06 11.65 -9.62
C PRO A 153 -3.04 11.27 -8.55
N CYS A 154 -3.33 11.57 -7.28
CA CYS A 154 -2.45 11.29 -6.14
C CYS A 154 -3.26 10.75 -4.96
N LEU A 155 -2.73 9.72 -4.28
CA LEU A 155 -3.37 9.16 -3.09
C LEU A 155 -3.49 10.21 -1.97
N MET A 156 -2.45 11.02 -1.81
CA MET A 156 -2.24 11.86 -0.62
C MET A 156 -3.07 13.16 -0.56
N ARG A 157 -3.81 13.52 -1.63
CA ARG A 157 -4.51 14.82 -1.71
C ARG A 157 -5.84 14.74 -2.46
N ASN A 158 -6.76 15.64 -2.14
CA ASN A 158 -8.13 15.66 -2.68
C ASN A 158 -8.51 16.99 -3.38
N ASP A 159 -7.58 17.94 -3.45
CA ASP A 159 -7.75 19.26 -4.06
C ASP A 159 -7.50 19.27 -5.58
N ASN A 160 -7.03 18.16 -6.17
CA ASN A 160 -6.74 18.03 -7.60
C ASN A 160 -7.57 16.95 -8.32
N LEU A 161 -8.71 16.58 -7.74
CA LEU A 161 -9.62 15.59 -8.32
C LEU A 161 -10.27 16.10 -9.62
N VAL A 162 -10.60 15.17 -10.51
CA VAL A 162 -11.42 15.44 -11.72
C VAL A 162 -12.66 14.55 -11.63
N LYS A 163 -13.85 15.14 -11.65
CA LYS A 163 -15.09 14.38 -11.61
C LYS A 163 -15.37 13.75 -12.97
N LEU A 164 -15.81 12.49 -12.97
CA LEU A 164 -16.43 11.85 -14.12
C LEU A 164 -17.94 12.05 -13.99
N GLU A 165 -18.52 12.73 -14.97
CA GLU A 165 -19.97 12.91 -15.07
C GLU A 165 -20.57 11.84 -15.99
N GLU A 166 -21.89 11.62 -15.90
CA GLU A 166 -22.57 10.64 -16.75
C GLU A 166 -22.39 10.94 -18.24
N GLU A 167 -22.38 12.22 -18.61
CA GLU A 167 -22.21 12.68 -20.00
C GLU A 167 -20.79 12.42 -20.53
N ASP A 168 -19.80 12.21 -19.67
CA ASP A 168 -18.44 11.86 -20.09
C ASP A 168 -18.40 10.44 -20.68
N PHE A 169 -19.30 9.54 -20.25
CA PHE A 169 -19.36 8.17 -20.77
C PHE A 169 -20.07 8.05 -22.12
N ALA A 170 -20.59 9.15 -22.66
CA ALA A 170 -21.19 9.19 -23.99
C ALA A 170 -20.18 8.89 -25.12
N SER A 171 -18.87 9.09 -24.90
CA SER A 171 -17.82 8.67 -25.84
C SER A 171 -16.48 8.41 -25.17
N ILE A 172 -15.66 7.55 -25.79
CA ILE A 172 -14.30 7.24 -25.31
C ILE A 172 -13.43 8.50 -25.29
N GLU A 173 -13.61 9.40 -26.26
CA GLU A 173 -12.89 10.66 -26.39
C GLU A 173 -13.10 11.58 -25.19
N ARG A 174 -14.32 11.64 -24.65
CA ARG A 174 -14.63 12.45 -23.45
C ARG A 174 -13.97 11.86 -22.20
N VAL A 175 -14.08 10.54 -21.99
CA VAL A 175 -13.36 9.85 -20.91
C VAL A 175 -11.85 10.09 -21.03
N LYS A 176 -11.30 10.01 -22.24
CA LYS A 176 -9.88 10.29 -22.50
C LYS A 176 -9.51 11.73 -22.13
N GLN A 177 -10.34 12.71 -22.45
CA GLN A 177 -10.11 14.11 -22.05
C GLN A 177 -10.07 14.26 -20.53
N ARG A 178 -10.97 13.61 -19.78
CA ARG A 178 -10.94 13.60 -18.30
C ARG A 178 -9.69 12.95 -17.74
N ILE A 179 -9.25 11.84 -18.34
CA ILE A 179 -7.99 11.18 -17.96
C ILE A 179 -6.79 12.10 -18.21
N LEU A 180 -6.72 12.75 -19.38
CA LEU A 180 -5.65 13.68 -19.70
C LEU A 180 -5.65 14.90 -18.77
N GLU A 181 -6.83 15.43 -18.44
CA GLU A 181 -7.01 16.49 -17.46
C GLU A 181 -6.48 16.07 -16.08
N ALA A 182 -6.84 14.87 -15.60
CA ALA A 182 -6.36 14.35 -14.34
C ALA A 182 -4.83 14.15 -14.34
N VAL A 183 -4.25 13.68 -15.44
CA VAL A 183 -2.80 13.56 -15.61
C VAL A 183 -2.12 14.94 -15.62
N ALA A 184 -2.71 15.95 -16.25
CA ALA A 184 -2.17 17.31 -16.26
C ALA A 184 -2.22 17.98 -14.88
N ARG A 185 -3.24 17.67 -14.06
CA ARG A 185 -3.35 18.11 -12.65
C ARG A 185 -2.43 17.35 -11.69
N ARG A 186 -1.64 16.41 -12.20
CA ARG A 186 -0.77 15.59 -11.36
C ARG A 186 0.48 16.37 -10.97
N GLU A 187 0.62 16.61 -9.67
CA GLU A 187 1.83 17.18 -9.09
C GLU A 187 2.66 16.07 -8.41
N PRO A 188 3.84 15.72 -8.94
CA PRO A 188 4.76 14.78 -8.27
C PRO A 188 5.35 15.43 -7.01
N LEU A 189 5.99 14.60 -6.17
CA LEU A 189 6.61 15.02 -4.91
C LEU A 189 5.60 15.68 -3.98
N TYR A 190 4.64 14.89 -3.48
CA TYR A 190 3.68 15.40 -2.50
C TYR A 190 4.45 16.04 -1.33
N LYS A 191 4.40 17.37 -1.26
CA LYS A 191 4.89 18.13 -0.13
C LYS A 191 3.85 17.94 0.95
N ALA A 192 4.23 17.40 2.11
CA ALA A 192 3.36 17.39 3.27
C ALA A 192 3.07 18.86 3.64
N ILE A 193 2.07 19.45 3.00
CA ILE A 193 1.52 20.74 3.40
C ILE A 193 1.03 20.48 4.82
N ASN A 194 1.53 21.26 5.79
CA ASN A 194 0.98 21.32 7.14
C ASN A 194 -0.55 21.29 7.07
N GLN A 195 -1.17 20.12 7.24
CA GLN A 195 -2.63 19.96 7.15
C GLN A 195 -3.28 20.47 8.44
N ARG A 196 -3.09 21.76 8.73
CA ARG A 196 -3.78 22.46 9.83
C ARG A 196 -5.16 22.98 9.43
N SER A 197 -5.63 22.78 8.20
CA SER A 197 -6.81 23.52 7.71
C SER A 197 -7.78 22.82 6.74
N ALA A 198 -7.61 21.54 6.38
CA ALA A 198 -8.42 20.94 5.31
C ALA A 198 -9.25 19.71 5.71
N LEU A 199 -9.82 19.71 6.92
CA LEU A 199 -10.91 18.79 7.32
C LEU A 199 -12.09 19.60 7.85
N LYS A 200 -12.75 20.31 6.93
CA LYS A 200 -14.16 20.67 7.03
C LYS A 200 -14.81 20.35 5.69
N VAL A 201 -15.09 19.06 5.47
CA VAL A 201 -16.14 18.67 4.53
C VAL A 201 -17.23 18.09 5.42
N ARG A 202 -18.38 18.78 5.41
CA ARG A 202 -19.60 18.41 6.12
C ARG A 202 -20.16 17.09 5.59
#